data_AF-S5UR74-F1
#
_entry.id   AF-S5UR74-F1
#
_cell.length_a   1.000
_cell.length_b   1.000
_cell.length_c   1.000
_cell.angle_alpha   90.00
_cell.angle_beta   90.00
_cell.angle_gamma   90.00
#
_symmetry.space_group_name_H-M   'P 1'
#
loop_
_entity.id
_entity.type
_entity.pdbx_description
1 polymer ?
#
loop_
_entity_poly.entity_id
_entity_poly.type
_entity_poly.pdbx_seq_one_letter_code
_entity_poly.pdbx_strand_id
1 'polypeptide(L)'
;MATSGARSSRFGGLGQWWGVLAGALLVAAWINRAAGPAVIVTLSAAVLLWSFFQAPVTCGAPVRGRNDGCRNNATGLLMGCHIRQHRWQKLRMLILRRQVRDFCSGLFSDGKATLVTLAAIGSFLSGLVALIPGVALG
;
A
#
# COMPACT_ATOMS: atom_id res chain seq x y z
N MET A 1 -27.72 -7.87 -2.23
CA MET A 1 -26.64 -8.49 -1.44
C MET A 1 -25.83 -9.37 -2.36
N ALA A 2 -24.57 -9.03 -2.65
CA ALA A 2 -23.69 -9.87 -3.46
C ALA A 2 -22.48 -10.27 -2.61
N THR A 3 -22.43 -11.55 -2.27
CA THR A 3 -21.45 -12.19 -1.39
C THR A 3 -20.08 -12.28 -2.06
N SER A 4 -19.12 -11.61 -1.43
CA SER A 4 -17.73 -12.01 -1.17
C SER A 4 -17.20 -13.23 -1.94
N GLY A 5 -16.64 -13.02 -3.13
CA GLY A 5 -15.76 -13.99 -3.79
C GLY A 5 -14.34 -13.94 -3.21
N ALA A 6 -14.17 -14.21 -1.91
CA ALA A 6 -12.86 -14.45 -1.32
C ALA A 6 -12.48 -15.92 -1.60
N ARG A 7 -11.55 -16.14 -2.53
CA ARG A 7 -11.00 -17.47 -2.80
C ARG A 7 -10.34 -17.98 -1.52
N SER A 8 -10.90 -19.03 -0.91
CA SER A 8 -10.43 -19.61 0.35
C SER A 8 -9.10 -20.33 0.15
N SER A 9 -7.99 -19.69 0.51
CA SER A 9 -6.75 -20.39 0.85
C SER A 9 -6.71 -20.57 2.37
N ARG A 10 -6.13 -21.68 2.85
CA ARG A 10 -6.09 -22.10 4.27
C ARG A 10 -5.49 -21.08 5.25
N PHE A 11 -4.97 -19.93 4.77
CA PHE A 11 -4.45 -18.80 5.55
C PHE A 11 -5.24 -17.50 5.36
N GLY A 12 -6.55 -17.63 5.10
CA GLY A 12 -7.55 -16.58 4.88
C GLY A 12 -7.14 -15.15 5.27
N GLY A 13 -6.81 -14.33 4.27
CA GLY A 13 -6.53 -12.90 4.43
C GLY A 13 -5.21 -12.55 5.13
N LEU A 14 -4.74 -13.34 6.09
CA LEU A 14 -3.51 -13.09 6.86
C LEU A 14 -2.27 -13.06 5.97
N GLY A 15 -2.20 -13.99 5.02
CA GLY A 15 -1.14 -14.02 4.00
C GLY A 15 -1.15 -12.81 3.07
N GLN A 16 -2.23 -12.02 3.03
CA GLN A 16 -2.31 -10.80 2.22
C GLN A 16 -1.92 -9.54 3.01
N TRP A 17 -1.97 -9.60 4.34
CA TRP A 17 -1.61 -8.50 5.25
C TRP A 17 -0.20 -8.60 5.85
N TRP A 18 0.66 -9.46 5.27
CA TRP A 18 2.02 -9.66 5.76
C TRP A 18 2.84 -8.35 5.80
N GLY A 19 2.57 -7.39 4.91
CA GLY A 19 3.26 -6.09 4.95
C GLY A 19 2.91 -5.24 6.16
N VAL A 20 1.75 -5.44 6.80
CA VAL A 20 1.45 -4.80 8.09
C VAL A 20 2.30 -5.41 9.21
N LEU A 21 2.50 -6.73 9.19
CA LEU A 21 3.43 -7.40 10.11
C LEU A 21 4.87 -6.91 9.88
N ALA A 22 5.29 -6.78 8.62
CA ALA A 22 6.60 -6.21 8.29
C ALA A 22 6.74 -4.75 8.76
N GLY A 23 5.66 -3.95 8.67
CA GLY A 23 5.62 -2.60 9.23
C GLY A 23 5.72 -2.57 10.75
N ALA A 24 5.06 -3.50 11.46
CA ALA A 24 5.21 -3.64 12.91
C ALA A 24 6.64 -4.06 13.28
N LEU A 25 7.25 -4.98 12.52
CA LEU A 25 8.65 -5.36 12.69
C LEU A 25 9.61 -4.20 12.42
N LEU A 26 9.31 -3.33 11.45
CA LEU A 26 10.09 -2.13 11.17
C LEU A 26 10.06 -1.18 12.38
N VAL A 27 8.90 -0.98 13.00
CA VAL A 27 8.77 -0.19 14.24
C VAL A 27 9.56 -0.84 15.37
N ALA A 28 9.47 -2.16 15.53
CA ALA A 28 10.24 -2.89 16.53
C ALA A 28 11.75 -2.81 16.29
N ALA A 29 12.20 -2.80 15.02
CA ALA A 29 13.59 -2.62 14.65
C ALA A 29 14.11 -1.24 15.05
N TRP A 30 13.31 -0.18 14.92
CA TRP A 30 13.68 1.15 15.42
C TRP A 30 13.80 1.23 16.95
N ILE A 31 12.96 0.48 17.67
CA ILE A 31 13.02 0.42 19.14
C ILE A 31 14.24 -0.37 19.61
N ASN A 32 14.67 -1.37 18.83
CA ASN A 32 15.78 -2.24 19.18
C ASN A 32 17.10 -1.74 18.58
N ARG A 33 18.00 -1.24 19.43
CA ARG A 33 19.35 -0.76 19.05
C ARG A 33 20.22 -1.81 18.35
N ALA A 34 19.85 -3.09 18.40
CA ALA A 34 20.55 -4.16 17.68
C ALA A 34 20.24 -4.22 16.18
N ALA A 35 19.19 -3.53 15.71
CA ALA A 35 18.83 -3.54 14.29
C ALA A 35 19.72 -2.56 13.51
N GLY A 36 20.68 -3.09 12.75
CA GLY A 36 21.53 -2.28 11.88
C GLY A 36 20.75 -1.60 10.74
N PRO A 37 21.31 -0.53 10.15
CA PRO A 37 20.64 0.23 9.08
C PRO A 37 20.22 -0.64 7.88
N ALA A 38 20.96 -1.70 7.58
CA ALA A 38 20.60 -2.66 6.53
C ALA A 38 19.24 -3.35 6.78
N VAL A 39 18.92 -3.70 8.03
CA VAL A 39 17.66 -4.35 8.40
C VAL A 39 16.49 -3.38 8.20
N ILE A 40 16.66 -2.13 8.64
CA ILE A 40 15.65 -1.08 8.52
C ILE A 40 15.36 -0.78 7.05
N VAL A 41 16.41 -0.60 6.23
CA VAL A 41 16.26 -0.37 4.78
C VAL A 41 15.55 -1.54 4.10
N THR A 42 15.92 -2.77 4.45
CA THR A 42 15.32 -3.98 3.85
C THR A 42 13.83 -4.10 4.21
N LEU A 43 13.46 -3.89 5.48
CA LEU A 43 12.07 -3.90 5.93
C LEU A 43 11.27 -2.74 5.30
N SER A 44 11.84 -1.54 5.25
CA SER A 44 11.24 -0.39 4.57
C SER A 44 10.94 -0.68 3.09
N ALA A 45 11.88 -1.29 2.37
CA ALA A 45 11.68 -1.68 0.97
C ALA A 45 10.61 -2.77 0.83
N ALA A 46 10.59 -3.77 1.71
CA ALA A 46 9.60 -4.83 1.70
C ALA A 46 8.18 -4.30 1.91
N VAL A 47 7.98 -3.40 2.89
CA VAL A 47 6.66 -2.78 3.14
C VAL A 47 6.26 -1.88 1.97
N LEU A 48 7.18 -1.13 1.37
CA LEU A 48 6.87 -0.32 0.19
C LEU A 48 6.42 -1.14 -1.01
N LEU A 49 7.17 -2.20 -1.35
CA LEU A 49 6.81 -3.10 -2.44
C LEU A 49 5.47 -3.77 -2.19
N TRP A 50 5.21 -4.21 -0.96
CA TRP A 50 3.91 -4.75 -0.58
C TRP A 50 2.79 -3.72 -0.76
N SER A 51 2.96 -2.49 -0.25
CA SER A 51 1.97 -1.42 -0.34
C SER A 51 1.62 -1.09 -1.78
N PHE A 52 2.61 -1.02 -2.67
CA PHE A 52 2.38 -0.68 -4.07
C PHE A 52 1.76 -1.80 -4.91
N PHE A 53 2.13 -3.07 -4.66
CA PHE A 53 1.82 -4.17 -5.59
C PHE A 53 0.93 -5.28 -5.02
N GLN A 54 0.82 -5.43 -3.70
CA GLN A 54 0.13 -6.58 -3.09
C GLN A 54 -0.95 -6.20 -2.07
N ALA A 55 -0.91 -5.00 -1.52
CA ALA A 55 -1.79 -4.60 -0.44
C ALA A 55 -3.29 -4.69 -0.82
N PRO A 56 -4.14 -5.24 0.05
CA PRO A 56 -5.57 -5.40 -0.24
C PRO A 56 -6.29 -4.06 -0.15
N VAL A 57 -6.44 -3.38 -1.28
CA VAL A 57 -7.13 -2.07 -1.38
C VAL A 57 -8.35 -2.17 -2.28
N THR A 58 -9.28 -1.22 -2.18
CA THR A 58 -10.38 -1.16 -3.14
C THR A 58 -9.93 -0.48 -4.43
N CYS A 59 -10.57 -0.82 -5.55
CA CYS A 59 -10.16 -0.33 -6.87
C CYS A 59 -10.42 1.16 -7.03
N GLY A 60 -11.56 1.67 -6.55
CA GLY A 60 -11.93 3.09 -6.57
C GLY A 60 -12.09 3.73 -7.96
N ALA A 61 -11.87 2.99 -9.05
CA ALA A 61 -11.89 3.55 -10.41
C ALA A 61 -13.26 4.15 -10.74
N PRO A 62 -13.33 5.32 -11.38
CA PRO A 62 -14.59 6.00 -11.69
C PRO A 62 -15.39 5.17 -12.69
N VAL A 63 -16.64 4.88 -12.34
CA VAL A 63 -17.57 4.11 -13.18
C VAL A 63 -18.69 5.05 -13.62
N ARG A 64 -19.10 4.98 -14.89
CA ARG A 64 -20.25 5.76 -15.39
C ARG A 64 -21.49 5.38 -14.58
N GLY A 65 -22.19 6.39 -14.04
CA GLY A 65 -23.43 6.20 -13.28
C GLY A 65 -23.26 5.87 -11.79
N ARG A 66 -22.04 5.91 -11.23
CA ARG A 66 -21.80 5.76 -9.79
C ARG A 66 -20.72 6.71 -9.29
N ASN A 67 -21.03 7.48 -8.25
CA ASN A 67 -20.07 8.40 -7.62
C ASN A 67 -19.02 7.68 -6.76
N ASP A 68 -19.40 6.55 -6.16
CA ASP A 68 -18.57 5.75 -5.26
C ASP A 68 -17.49 4.90 -5.98
N GLY A 69 -17.44 4.94 -7.31
CA GLY A 69 -16.48 4.18 -8.11
C GLY A 69 -16.59 2.65 -8.02
N CYS A 70 -15.53 1.97 -8.46
CA CYS A 70 -15.45 0.50 -8.47
C CYS A 70 -15.12 -0.06 -7.08
N ARG A 71 -16.02 -0.89 -6.54
CA ARG A 71 -15.88 -1.56 -5.22
C ARG A 71 -15.14 -2.90 -5.25
N ASN A 72 -14.61 -3.30 -6.40
CA ASN A 72 -13.85 -4.55 -6.49
C ASN A 72 -12.51 -4.41 -5.77
N ASN A 73 -12.02 -5.52 -5.21
CA ASN A 73 -10.69 -5.57 -4.64
C ASN A 73 -9.63 -5.36 -5.73
N ALA A 74 -8.62 -4.58 -5.40
CA ALA A 74 -7.40 -4.37 -6.14
C ALA A 74 -6.20 -4.89 -5.34
N THR A 75 -5.11 -5.16 -6.04
CA THR A 75 -3.87 -5.66 -5.45
C THR A 75 -2.83 -4.56 -5.47
N GLY A 76 -2.70 -3.79 -4.40
CA GLY A 76 -1.74 -2.70 -4.26
C GLY A 76 -2.25 -1.33 -4.73
N LEU A 77 -1.56 -0.29 -4.28
CA LEU A 77 -1.90 1.10 -4.61
C LEU A 77 -1.79 1.40 -6.12
N LEU A 78 -0.75 0.90 -6.78
CA LEU A 78 -0.48 1.17 -8.21
C LEU A 78 -1.23 0.22 -9.15
N MET A 79 -1.61 -0.95 -8.66
CA MET A 79 -2.33 -1.94 -9.44
C MET A 79 -3.85 -1.75 -9.28
N GLY A 80 -4.59 -2.09 -10.34
CA GLY A 80 -6.05 -2.03 -10.36
C GLY A 80 -6.68 -3.39 -10.10
N CYS A 81 -8.00 -3.48 -10.25
CA CYS A 81 -8.70 -4.76 -10.12
C CYS A 81 -8.46 -5.69 -11.32
N HIS A 82 -9.11 -6.86 -11.31
CA HIS A 82 -9.01 -7.84 -12.39
C HIS A 82 -9.38 -7.25 -13.78
N ILE A 83 -10.24 -6.21 -13.83
CA ILE A 83 -10.66 -5.51 -15.05
C ILE A 83 -9.50 -4.66 -15.60
N ARG A 84 -9.03 -4.98 -16.81
CA ARG A 84 -7.91 -4.27 -17.46
C ARG A 84 -8.19 -2.79 -17.70
N GLN A 85 -9.43 -2.42 -18.02
CA GLN A 85 -9.83 -1.02 -18.24
C GLN A 85 -9.61 -0.15 -16.99
N HIS A 86 -9.93 -0.67 -15.80
CA HIS A 86 -9.74 0.06 -14.55
C HIS A 86 -8.24 0.24 -14.22
N ARG A 87 -7.39 -0.73 -14.58
CA ARG A 87 -5.92 -0.58 -14.43
C ARG A 87 -5.39 0.56 -15.28
N TRP A 88 -5.82 0.62 -16.55
CA TRP A 88 -5.42 1.71 -17.45
C TRP A 88 -5.95 3.07 -17.00
N GLN A 89 -7.19 3.15 -16.51
CA GLN A 89 -7.72 4.39 -15.94
C GLN A 89 -6.92 4.84 -14.72
N LYS A 90 -6.62 3.93 -13.78
CA LYS A 90 -5.83 4.23 -12.58
C LYS A 90 -4.40 4.66 -12.92
N LEU A 91 -3.76 3.98 -13.87
CA LEU A 91 -2.43 4.35 -14.36
C LEU A 91 -2.46 5.72 -15.05
N ARG A 92 -3.49 6.01 -15.84
CA ARG A 92 -3.66 7.30 -16.51
C ARG A 92 -3.86 8.43 -15.50
N MET A 93 -4.54 8.18 -14.38
CA MET A 93 -4.67 9.15 -13.29
C MET A 93 -3.34 9.46 -12.61
N LEU A 94 -2.47 8.46 -12.48
CA LEU A 94 -1.12 8.64 -11.93
C LEU A 94 -0.20 9.44 -12.87
N ILE A 95 -0.31 9.22 -14.18
CA ILE A 95 0.54 9.87 -15.19
C ILE A 95 0.08 11.31 -15.47
N LEU A 96 -1.23 11.53 -15.54
CA LEU A 96 -1.78 12.85 -15.82
C LEU A 96 -1.75 13.70 -14.56
N ARG A 97 -0.82 14.67 -14.48
CA ARG A 97 -0.69 15.62 -13.35
C ARG A 97 -2.02 16.22 -12.87
N ARG A 98 -2.96 16.48 -13.78
CA ARG A 98 -4.29 17.02 -13.46
C ARG A 98 -5.18 16.06 -12.65
N GLN A 99 -4.94 14.76 -12.75
CA GLN A 99 -5.69 13.68 -12.08
C GLN A 99 -4.94 13.07 -10.89
N VAL A 100 -3.66 13.41 -10.70
CA VAL A 100 -2.88 12.98 -9.53
C VAL A 100 -3.53 13.45 -8.22
N ARG A 101 -4.11 14.66 -8.21
CA ARG A 101 -4.83 15.17 -7.05
C ARG A 101 -6.05 14.31 -6.71
N ASP A 102 -6.83 13.91 -7.73
CA ASP A 102 -8.02 13.08 -7.56
C ASP A 102 -7.64 11.64 -7.17
N PHE A 103 -6.49 11.17 -7.63
CA PHE A 103 -5.91 9.91 -7.18
C PHE A 103 -5.50 9.97 -5.71
N CYS A 104 -4.79 11.03 -5.30
CA CYS A 104 -4.41 11.23 -3.91
C CYS A 104 -5.62 11.39 -2.98
N SER A 105 -6.64 12.17 -3.37
CA SER A 105 -7.87 12.27 -2.57
C SER A 105 -8.62 10.93 -2.50
N GLY A 106 -8.60 10.15 -3.57
CA GLY A 106 -9.12 8.77 -3.61
C GLY A 106 -8.37 7.78 -2.70
N LEU A 107 -7.07 7.99 -2.47
CA LEU A 107 -6.29 7.17 -1.52
C LEU A 107 -6.70 7.40 -0.06
N PHE A 108 -7.16 8.61 0.27
CA PHE A 108 -7.57 8.98 1.63
C PHE A 108 -9.08 8.85 1.88
N SER A 109 -9.89 8.60 0.85
CA SER A 109 -11.34 8.39 0.99
C SER A 109 -11.73 6.94 1.32
N ASP A 110 -10.83 5.98 1.05
CA ASP A 110 -10.99 4.58 1.47
C ASP A 110 -10.09 4.28 2.67
N GLY A 111 -10.67 3.78 3.76
CA GLY A 111 -9.94 3.47 5.00
C GLY A 111 -8.82 2.45 4.79
N LYS A 112 -9.01 1.46 3.91
CA LYS A 112 -7.96 0.49 3.59
C LYS A 112 -6.80 1.12 2.83
N ALA A 113 -7.11 1.93 1.82
CA ALA A 113 -6.10 2.64 1.04
C ALA A 113 -5.34 3.65 1.90
N THR A 114 -6.01 4.31 2.85
CA THR A 114 -5.41 5.25 3.80
C THR A 114 -4.36 4.56 4.67
N LEU A 115 -4.71 3.43 5.29
CA LEU A 115 -3.77 2.66 6.13
C LEU A 115 -2.53 2.21 5.36
N VAL A 116 -2.72 1.67 4.15
CA VAL A 116 -1.62 1.22 3.29
C VAL A 116 -0.76 2.38 2.83
N THR A 117 -1.36 3.54 2.54
CA THR A 117 -0.65 4.76 2.15
C THR A 117 0.18 5.30 3.30
N LEU A 118 -0.36 5.31 4.53
CA LEU A 118 0.40 5.69 5.74
C LEU A 118 1.56 4.73 5.99
N ALA A 119 1.33 3.42 5.84
CA ALA A 119 2.39 2.41 5.97
C ALA A 119 3.49 2.62 4.91
N ALA A 120 3.12 2.95 3.67
CA ALA A 120 4.06 3.27 2.61
C ALA A 120 4.89 4.53 2.93
N ILE A 121 4.24 5.62 3.36
CA ILE A 121 4.90 6.87 3.74
C ILE A 121 5.85 6.64 4.92
N GLY A 122 5.38 5.99 5.98
CA GLY A 122 6.20 5.69 7.16
C GLY A 122 7.41 4.84 6.82
N SER A 123 7.24 3.82 5.96
CA SER A 123 8.34 2.96 5.51
C SER A 123 9.34 3.70 4.63
N PHE A 124 8.87 4.59 3.75
CA PHE A 124 9.73 5.42 2.91
C PHE A 124 10.58 6.38 3.76
N LEU A 125 9.96 7.10 4.69
CA LEU A 125 10.66 8.01 5.60
C LEU A 125 11.65 7.25 6.48
N SER A 126 11.23 6.10 7.03
CA SER A 126 12.11 5.22 7.79
C SER A 126 13.35 4.79 7.00
N GLY A 127 13.17 4.41 5.73
CA GLY A 127 14.27 4.02 4.87
C GLY A 127 15.23 5.19 4.59
N LEU A 128 14.71 6.40 4.36
CA LEU A 128 15.52 7.60 4.18
C LEU A 128 16.32 7.94 5.43
N VAL A 129 15.70 7.91 6.60
CA VAL A 129 16.37 8.21 7.87
C VAL A 129 17.47 7.20 8.17
N ALA A 130 17.26 5.92 7.86
CA ALA A 130 18.27 4.87 8.04
C ALA A 130 19.53 5.07 7.17
N LEU A 131 19.44 5.84 6.09
CA LEU A 131 20.58 6.17 5.22
C LEU A 131 21.39 7.36 5.72
N ILE A 132 20.91 8.11 6.72
CA ILE A 132 21.61 9.26 7.28
C ILE A 132 22.73 8.74 8.22
N PRO A 133 24.01 9.01 7.91
CA PRO A 133 25.12 8.62 8.78
C PRO A 133 24.93 9.23 10.18
N GLY A 134 25.01 8.40 11.22
CA GLY A 134 24.91 8.84 12.62
C GLY A 134 23.53 8.66 13.27
N VAL A 135 22.46 8.39 12.50
CA VAL A 135 21.13 8.11 13.09
C VAL A 135 20.95 6.62 13.44
N ALA A 136 21.60 5.73 12.67
CA ALA A 136 21.57 4.28 12.89
C ALA A 136 22.83 3.72 13.60
N LEU A 137 23.76 4.59 14.01
CA LEU A 137 25.02 4.24 14.69
C LEU A 137 25.06 4.69 16.15
N GLY A 138 23.97 5.26 16.66
CA GLY A 138 23.86 5.76 18.04
C GLY A 138 23.32 4.73 19.00
#